data_AF-A0AAW7FTW2-F1
#
_entry.id   AF-A0AAW7FTW2-F1
#
_cell.length_a   1.000
_cell.length_b   1.000
_cell.length_c   1.000
_cell.angle_alpha   90.00
_cell.angle_beta   90.00
_cell.angle_gamma   90.00
#
_symmetry.space_group_name_H-M   'P 1'
#
loop_
_entity.id
_entity.type
_entity.pdbx_description
1 polymer ?
#
loop_
_entity_poly.entity_id
_entity_poly.type
_entity_poly.pdbx_seq_one_letter_code
_entity_poly.pdbx_strand_id
1 'polypeptide(L)'
;MTKPKPLTRGEREVIRKLATVIVCADVEVNMIAKFYEEKLGKPYDRNAPDSYLNTFLNSDPECKRLNQLLKRDIETCRNDLAEGLGRELGK
;
A
#
# COMPACT_ATOMS: atom_id res chain seq x y z
N MET A 1 -8.20 28.16 -17.30
CA MET A 1 -7.48 27.10 -16.54
C MET A 1 -6.66 26.30 -17.53
N THR A 2 -5.34 26.28 -17.37
CA THR A 2 -4.42 25.50 -18.22
C THR A 2 -4.62 24.01 -17.94
N LYS A 3 -4.81 23.20 -18.98
CA LYS A 3 -4.93 21.74 -18.81
C LYS A 3 -3.62 21.20 -18.24
N PRO A 4 -3.66 20.35 -17.19
CA PRO A 4 -2.46 19.72 -16.68
C PRO A 4 -1.80 18.87 -17.77
N LYS A 5 -0.47 18.86 -17.80
CA LYS A 5 0.28 18.01 -18.73
C LYS A 5 -0.09 16.54 -18.48
N PRO A 6 -0.29 15.73 -19.54
CA PRO A 6 -0.55 14.32 -19.36
C PRO A 6 0.67 13.64 -18.72
N LEU A 7 0.39 12.64 -17.88
CA LEU A 7 1.43 11.77 -17.35
C LEU A 7 2.15 11.05 -18.49
N THR A 8 3.47 11.01 -18.38
CA THR A 8 4.38 10.20 -19.19
C THR A 8 4.07 8.71 -19.01
N ARG A 9 4.58 7.89 -19.93
CA ARG A 9 4.45 6.43 -19.84
C ARG A 9 5.04 5.88 -18.54
N GLY A 10 6.21 6.38 -18.13
CA GLY A 10 6.87 5.93 -16.90
C GLY A 10 6.06 6.26 -15.65
N GLU A 11 5.49 7.46 -15.55
CA GLU A 11 4.62 7.83 -14.43
C GLU A 11 3.36 6.95 -14.36
N ARG A 12 2.74 6.66 -15.51
CA ARG A 12 1.59 5.74 -15.57
C ARG A 12 1.95 4.32 -15.14
N GLU A 13 3.14 3.85 -15.50
CA GLU A 13 3.64 2.54 -15.11
C GLU A 13 3.87 2.45 -13.59
N VAL A 14 4.47 3.48 -12.99
CA VAL A 14 4.62 3.58 -11.53
C VAL A 14 3.25 3.53 -10.85
N ILE A 15 2.28 4.31 -11.33
CA ILE A 15 0.91 4.28 -10.80
C ILE A 15 0.30 2.89 -10.92
N ARG A 16 0.48 2.20 -12.05
CA ARG A 16 -0.04 0.85 -12.25
C ARG A 16 0.58 -0.14 -11.25
N LYS A 17 1.88 -0.08 -11.00
CA LYS A 17 2.58 -0.94 -10.02
C LYS A 17 2.09 -0.68 -8.60
N LEU A 18 1.95 0.60 -8.21
CA LEU A 18 1.38 0.98 -6.91
C LEU A 18 -0.06 0.46 -6.76
N ALA A 19 -0.89 0.60 -7.80
CA ALA A 19 -2.25 0.08 -7.80
C ALA A 19 -2.28 -1.45 -7.64
N THR A 20 -1.39 -2.19 -8.32
CA THR A 20 -1.26 -3.65 -8.16
C THR A 20 -0.93 -4.01 -6.71
N VAL A 21 0.02 -3.33 -6.08
CA VAL A 21 0.37 -3.57 -4.66
C VAL A 21 -0.83 -3.36 -3.75
N ILE A 22 -1.60 -2.28 -3.95
CA ILE A 22 -2.81 -1.98 -3.17
C ILE A 22 -3.86 -3.08 -3.34
N VAL A 23 -4.11 -3.51 -4.57
CA VAL A 23 -5.07 -4.61 -4.85
C VAL A 23 -4.61 -5.91 -4.21
N CYS A 24 -3.31 -6.24 -4.26
CA CYS A 24 -2.79 -7.43 -3.59
C CYS A 24 -2.97 -7.38 -2.07
N ALA A 25 -2.73 -6.21 -1.45
CA ALA A 25 -2.95 -6.02 -0.02
C ALA A 25 -4.44 -6.13 0.35
N ASP A 26 -5.34 -5.60 -0.49
CA ASP A 26 -6.78 -5.68 -0.29
C ASP A 26 -7.29 -7.13 -0.40
N VAL A 27 -6.86 -7.86 -1.43
CA VAL A 27 -7.17 -9.29 -1.62
C VAL A 27 -6.67 -10.12 -0.43
N GLU A 28 -5.48 -9.83 0.07
CA GLU A 28 -4.94 -10.52 1.25
C GLU A 28 -5.86 -10.37 2.46
N VAL A 29 -6.24 -9.13 2.80
CA VAL A 29 -7.06 -8.85 3.98
C VAL A 29 -8.51 -9.32 3.80
N ASN A 30 -9.10 -9.07 2.64
CA ASN A 30 -10.53 -9.28 2.45
C ASN A 30 -10.91 -10.69 2.01
N MET A 31 -9.98 -11.47 1.46
CA MET A 31 -10.25 -12.79 0.90
C MET A 31 -9.33 -13.87 1.48
N ILE A 32 -8.01 -13.70 1.40
CA ILE A 32 -7.06 -14.74 1.81
C ILE A 32 -7.09 -14.97 3.32
N ALA A 33 -6.99 -13.88 4.11
CA ALA A 33 -6.99 -13.97 5.56
C ALA A 33 -8.29 -14.61 6.08
N LYS A 34 -9.44 -14.16 5.58
CA LYS A 34 -10.75 -14.72 5.96
C LYS A 34 -10.86 -16.20 5.62
N PHE A 35 -10.49 -16.59 4.39
CA PHE A 35 -10.52 -17.98 3.98
C PHE A 35 -9.58 -18.86 4.82
N TYR A 36 -8.37 -18.38 5.12
CA TYR A 36 -7.40 -19.09 5.95
C TYR A 36 -7.92 -19.31 7.36
N GLU A 37 -8.47 -18.26 7.98
CA GLU A 37 -9.02 -18.29 9.34
C GLU A 37 -10.24 -19.20 9.43
N GLU A 38 -11.15 -19.14 8.46
CA GLU A 38 -12.33 -20.02 8.37
C GLU A 38 -11.94 -21.51 8.20
N LYS A 39 -10.89 -21.79 7.41
CA LYS A 39 -10.47 -23.17 7.12
C LYS A 39 -9.62 -23.79 8.22
N LEU A 40 -8.75 -23.01 8.85
CA LEU A 40 -7.74 -23.53 9.78
C LEU A 40 -8.03 -23.19 11.24
N GLY A 41 -8.98 -22.29 11.51
CA GLY A 41 -9.33 -21.84 12.86
C GLY A 41 -8.19 -21.09 13.56
N LYS A 42 -7.19 -20.60 12.81
CA LYS A 42 -6.02 -19.90 13.33
C LYS A 42 -5.93 -18.51 12.70
N PRO A 43 -5.51 -17.48 13.47
CA PRO A 43 -5.29 -16.14 12.92
C PRO A 43 -4.32 -16.15 11.74
N TYR A 44 -4.62 -15.36 10.71
CA TYR A 44 -3.71 -15.17 9.58
C TYR A 44 -2.61 -14.16 9.91
N ASP A 45 -1.34 -14.55 9.76
CA ASP A 45 -0.21 -13.64 9.95
C ASP A 45 0.20 -12.95 8.64
N ARG A 46 -0.32 -11.74 8.45
CA ARG A 46 0.03 -10.84 7.33
C ARG A 46 1.50 -10.42 7.29
N ASN A 47 2.22 -10.51 8.41
CA ASN A 47 3.63 -10.11 8.51
C ASN A 47 4.57 -11.29 8.23
N ALA A 48 4.05 -12.51 8.10
CA ALA A 48 4.85 -13.68 7.81
C ALA A 48 5.59 -13.50 6.46
N PRO A 49 6.85 -13.95 6.34
CA PRO A 49 7.62 -13.81 5.09
C PRO A 49 6.95 -14.44 3.86
N ASP A 50 6.11 -15.45 4.10
CA ASP A 50 5.34 -16.23 3.13
C ASP A 50 3.87 -15.80 3.04
N SER A 51 3.48 -14.69 3.67
CA SER A 51 2.15 -14.10 3.47
C SER A 51 1.93 -13.78 1.98
N TYR A 52 0.68 -13.75 1.54
CA TYR A 52 0.34 -13.51 0.13
C TYR A 52 1.00 -12.25 -0.44
N LEU A 53 0.87 -11.12 0.27
CA LEU A 53 1.47 -9.86 -0.19
C LEU A 53 2.99 -9.93 -0.15
N ASN A 54 3.59 -10.51 0.89
CA ASN A 54 5.05 -10.62 0.97
C ASN A 54 5.62 -11.52 -0.12
N THR A 55 4.94 -12.62 -0.44
CA THR A 55 5.29 -13.50 -1.57
C THR A 55 5.25 -12.75 -2.90
N PHE A 56 4.21 -11.95 -3.14
CA PHE A 56 4.13 -11.10 -4.34
C PHE A 56 5.25 -10.05 -4.39
N LEU A 57 5.51 -9.33 -3.30
CA LEU A 57 6.55 -8.31 -3.26
C LEU A 57 7.96 -8.93 -3.41
N ASN A 58 8.16 -10.15 -2.92
CA ASN A 58 9.43 -10.84 -3.06
C ASN A 58 9.69 -11.31 -4.51
N SER A 59 8.64 -11.54 -5.31
CA SER A 59 8.77 -11.89 -6.73
C SER A 59 8.93 -10.68 -7.66
N ASP A 60 8.50 -9.49 -7.24
CA ASP A 60 8.66 -8.23 -7.97
C ASP A 60 9.42 -7.16 -7.13
N PRO A 61 10.76 -7.08 -7.29
CA PRO A 61 11.60 -6.12 -6.57
C PRO A 61 11.21 -4.65 -6.80
N GLU A 62 10.64 -4.33 -7.96
CA GLU A 62 10.24 -2.96 -8.27
C GLU A 62 8.97 -2.58 -7.54
N CYS A 63 7.96 -3.44 -7.55
CA CYS A 63 6.76 -3.28 -6.72
C CYS A 63 7.13 -3.23 -5.23
N LYS A 64 8.10 -4.03 -4.78
CA LYS A 64 8.63 -3.97 -3.40
C LYS A 64 9.21 -2.61 -3.06
N ARG A 65 10.09 -2.08 -3.91
CA ARG A 65 10.71 -0.76 -3.73
C ARG A 65 9.65 0.35 -3.70
N LEU A 66 8.70 0.31 -4.64
CA LEU A 66 7.61 1.29 -4.72
C LEU A 66 6.67 1.22 -3.52
N ASN A 67 6.34 0.02 -3.03
CA ASN A 67 5.55 -0.16 -1.81
C ASN A 67 6.25 0.42 -0.57
N GLN A 68 7.57 0.21 -0.44
CA GLN A 68 8.33 0.77 0.67
C GLN A 68 8.32 2.30 0.65
N LEU A 69 8.49 2.90 -0.54
CA LEU A 69 8.41 4.35 -0.70
C LEU A 69 7.00 4.86 -0.36
N LEU A 70 5.96 4.22 -0.91
CA LEU A 70 4.57 4.58 -0.64
C LEU A 70 4.24 4.54 0.86
N LYS A 71 4.69 3.50 1.59
CA LYS A 71 4.45 3.40 3.04
C LYS A 71 5.08 4.56 3.81
N ARG A 72 6.31 4.95 3.46
CA ARG A 72 6.99 6.11 4.07
C ARG A 72 6.22 7.40 3.78
N ASP A 73 5.83 7.61 2.53
CA ASP A 73 5.09 8.82 2.15
C ASP A 73 3.71 8.87 2.82
N ILE A 74 3.03 7.72 2.99
CA ILE A 74 1.77 7.64 3.76
C ILE A 74 2.00 8.05 5.22
N GLU A 75 3.08 7.59 5.85
CA GLU A 75 3.43 7.98 7.23
C GLU A 75 3.73 9.48 7.32
N THR A 76 4.52 10.02 6.40
CA THR A 76 4.80 11.46 6.32
C THR A 76 3.51 12.27 6.12
N CYS A 77 2.66 11.89 5.16
CA CYS A 77 1.39 12.58 4.93
C CYS A 77 0.47 12.55 6.16
N ARG A 78 0.44 11.43 6.91
CA ARG A 78 -0.32 11.34 8.16
C ARG A 78 0.21 12.31 9.21
N ASN A 79 1.53 12.40 9.35
CA ASN A 79 2.17 13.31 10.31
C ASN A 79 1.91 14.77 9.92
N ASP A 80 2.12 15.13 8.65
CA ASP A 80 1.90 16.49 8.15
C ASP A 80 0.45 16.95 8.36
N LEU A 81 -0.53 16.06 8.10
CA LEU A 81 -1.94 16.34 8.34
C LEU A 81 -2.25 16.47 9.83
N ALA A 82 -1.70 15.60 10.68
CA ALA A 82 -1.88 15.68 12.12
C ALA A 82 -1.30 16.98 12.71
N GLU A 83 -0.12 17.40 12.25
CA GLU A 83 0.51 18.67 12.63
C GLU A 83 -0.27 19.88 12.12
N GLY A 84 -0.83 19.81 10.90
CA GLY A 84 -1.70 20.85 10.36
C GLY A 84 -2.95 21.04 11.22
N LEU A 85 -3.62 19.94 11.58
CA LEU A 85 -4.79 19.94 12.46
C LEU A 85 -4.45 20.43 13.88
N GLY A 86 -3.27 20.07 14.41
CA GLY A 86 -2.81 20.57 15.72
C GLY A 86 -2.66 22.10 15.75
N ARG A 87 -2.11 22.67 14.67
CA ARG A 87 -1.98 24.13 14.49
C ARG A 87 -3.32 24.83 14.34
N GLU A 88 -4.27 24.24 13.62
CA GLU A 88 -5.63 24.79 13.45
C GLU A 88 -6.45 24.72 14.75
N LEU A 89 -6.22 23.72 15.59
CA LEU A 89 -6.89 23.53 16.88
C LEU A 89 -6.23 24.27 18.06
N GLY A 90 -5.20 25.10 17.81
CA GLY A 90 -4.60 25.97 18.80
C GLY A 90 -3.87 25.25 19.94
N LYS A 91 -3.20 24.14 19.64
CA LYS A 91 -2.20 23.53 20.54
C LYS A 91 -0.79 23.89 20.13
#